data_AF-A0A842UQ09-F1
#
_entry.id   AF-A0A842UQ09-F1
#
_cell.length_a   1.000
_cell.length_b   1.000
_cell.length_c   1.000
_cell.angle_alpha   90.00
_cell.angle_beta   90.00
_cell.angle_gamma   90.00
#
_symmetry.space_group_name_H-M   'P 1'
#
loop_
_entity.id
_entity.type
_entity.pdbx_description
1 polymer ?
#
loop_
_entity_poly.entity_id
_entity_poly.type
_entity_poly.pdbx_seq_one_letter_code
_entity_poly.pdbx_strand_id
1 'polypeptide(L)'
;MKKVMIVLFILLILIIPFITAQDSNDTDINNTDTEVEEEVEQEIEEEIDEKTEEEVEEMETSHGAKMRLLQLERAIRRMVLYMQAVVNVLEQKGENVNEFNSLIEEMELLIEELQEVSAKADQESVDAFVRIKKDARDIVKKFRELARPLLTAEDKQDLIDEFKNINREQLKELTKQIHEQRRLRNAEKVEKLLERMGAEDEEFIDNIKNG
;
A
#
# COMPACT_ATOMS: atom_id res chain seq x y z
N MET A 1 31.57 15.56 -47.56
CA MET A 1 32.37 15.90 -46.37
C MET A 1 31.87 15.06 -45.20
N LYS A 2 32.84 14.40 -44.56
CA LYS A 2 32.89 13.64 -43.28
C LYS A 2 31.58 13.13 -42.63
N LYS A 3 31.50 11.79 -42.58
CA LYS A 3 30.86 10.97 -41.55
C LYS A 3 31.57 11.16 -40.20
N VAL A 4 30.82 11.22 -39.09
CA VAL A 4 31.26 10.96 -37.69
C VAL A 4 30.02 10.40 -36.98
N MET A 5 29.90 9.07 -36.77
CA MET A 5 30.18 8.30 -35.53
C MET A 5 29.46 8.86 -34.28
N ILE A 6 28.41 8.21 -33.76
CA ILE A 6 28.40 7.06 -32.81
C ILE A 6 29.18 7.35 -31.52
N VAL A 7 28.47 7.51 -30.38
CA VAL A 7 28.65 6.90 -29.03
C VAL A 7 27.38 7.28 -28.22
N LEU A 8 26.42 6.39 -27.97
CA LEU A 8 26.28 5.44 -26.85
C LEU A 8 25.85 6.08 -25.52
N PHE A 9 24.57 5.97 -25.16
CA PHE A 9 24.19 5.58 -23.80
C PHE A 9 23.02 4.61 -23.86
N ILE A 10 23.34 3.37 -23.52
CA ILE A 10 22.43 2.27 -23.24
C ILE A 10 21.79 2.60 -21.89
N LEU A 11 20.45 2.67 -21.80
CA LEU A 11 19.77 2.36 -20.55
C LEU A 11 18.95 1.09 -20.75
N LEU A 12 19.44 0.06 -20.09
CA LEU A 12 19.03 -1.32 -20.08
C LEU A 12 17.82 -1.46 -19.12
N ILE A 13 16.78 -2.14 -19.58
CA ILE A 13 15.98 -3.14 -18.87
C ILE A 13 15.33 -2.75 -17.53
N LEU A 14 13.99 -2.67 -17.55
CA LEU A 14 13.13 -3.33 -16.57
C LEU A 14 11.74 -3.61 -17.19
N ILE A 15 11.74 -4.44 -18.24
CA ILE A 15 10.57 -5.26 -18.61
C ILE A 15 10.93 -6.66 -18.11
N ILE A 16 10.45 -7.06 -16.94
CA ILE A 16 10.52 -8.46 -16.53
C ILE A 16 9.27 -9.16 -17.07
N PRO A 17 9.41 -10.17 -17.94
CA PRO A 17 8.34 -11.12 -18.20
C PRO A 17 8.28 -12.10 -17.02
N PHE A 18 7.16 -12.08 -16.29
CA PHE A 18 6.84 -13.15 -15.34
C PHE A 18 6.36 -14.37 -16.15
N ILE A 19 7.25 -15.33 -16.37
CA ILE A 19 6.90 -16.69 -16.80
C ILE A 19 7.50 -17.64 -15.77
N THR A 20 6.64 -18.41 -15.10
CA THR A 20 6.97 -19.70 -14.52
C THR A 20 5.95 -20.74 -14.96
N ALA A 21 6.48 -21.93 -15.21
CA ALA A 21 5.97 -22.96 -16.08
C ALA A 21 4.99 -23.94 -15.41
N GLN A 22 4.32 -24.73 -16.24
CA GLN A 22 3.37 -25.78 -15.91
C GLN A 22 4.05 -27.17 -15.80
N ASP A 23 3.62 -27.92 -14.78
CA ASP A 23 3.34 -29.38 -14.72
C ASP A 23 4.29 -30.43 -14.07
N SER A 24 3.60 -31.35 -13.38
CA SER A 24 3.92 -32.71 -12.87
C SER A 24 4.64 -32.94 -11.53
N ASN A 25 3.82 -33.12 -10.48
CA ASN A 25 3.65 -34.35 -9.66
C ASN A 25 4.90 -35.13 -9.17
N ASP A 26 5.30 -35.00 -7.89
CA ASP A 26 5.14 -36.06 -6.86
C ASP A 26 5.58 -35.55 -5.47
N THR A 27 5.05 -36.22 -4.45
CA THR A 27 4.97 -35.88 -3.03
C THR A 27 6.31 -35.52 -2.35
N ASP A 28 6.34 -34.39 -1.64
CA ASP A 28 7.07 -34.31 -0.37
C ASP A 28 6.31 -33.39 0.61
N ILE A 29 5.75 -34.02 1.63
CA ILE A 29 5.10 -33.38 2.77
C ILE A 29 6.23 -33.02 3.74
N ASN A 30 6.55 -31.74 3.90
CA ASN A 30 6.91 -31.14 5.20
C ASN A 30 7.36 -29.67 5.05
N ASN A 31 6.74 -28.81 5.86
CA ASN A 31 7.28 -27.54 6.39
C ASN A 31 7.37 -26.32 5.45
N THR A 32 6.26 -25.92 4.81
CA THR A 32 6.17 -24.63 4.10
C THR A 32 5.12 -23.67 4.67
N ASP A 33 4.29 -24.11 5.61
CA ASP A 33 3.05 -23.39 5.94
C ASP A 33 3.19 -22.33 7.06
N THR A 34 4.40 -22.11 7.59
CA THR A 34 4.65 -21.04 8.59
C THR A 34 5.10 -19.71 7.94
N GLU A 35 5.53 -19.71 6.67
CA GLU A 35 6.08 -18.51 6.01
C GLU A 35 4.98 -17.55 5.47
N VAL A 36 3.76 -18.03 5.22
CA VAL A 36 2.75 -17.28 4.44
C VAL A 36 1.94 -16.28 5.29
N GLU A 37 1.83 -16.50 6.61
CA GLU A 37 1.15 -15.54 7.49
C GLU A 37 2.02 -14.33 7.80
N GLU A 38 3.31 -14.59 8.08
CA GLU A 38 4.31 -13.53 8.18
C GLU A 38 4.27 -12.70 6.89
N GLU A 39 4.15 -13.29 5.70
CA GLU A 39 4.05 -12.53 4.45
C GLU A 39 2.87 -11.54 4.39
N VAL A 40 1.63 -11.92 4.74
CA VAL A 40 0.48 -10.99 4.62
C VAL A 40 0.55 -9.87 5.65
N GLU A 41 0.90 -10.21 6.89
CA GLU A 41 1.02 -9.24 7.97
C GLU A 41 2.21 -8.31 7.75
N GLN A 42 3.35 -8.86 7.31
CA GLN A 42 4.55 -8.13 6.96
C GLN A 42 4.35 -7.25 5.72
N GLU A 43 3.60 -7.70 4.71
CA GLU A 43 3.29 -6.87 3.54
C GLU A 43 2.50 -5.60 3.94
N ILE A 44 1.52 -5.73 4.85
CA ILE A 44 0.75 -4.58 5.32
C ILE A 44 1.61 -3.67 6.19
N GLU A 45 2.47 -4.25 7.04
CA GLU A 45 3.40 -3.48 7.87
C GLU A 45 4.43 -2.73 7.02
N GLU A 46 4.96 -3.36 5.98
CA GLU A 46 5.87 -2.72 5.02
C GLU A 46 5.18 -1.54 4.33
N GLU A 47 3.91 -1.65 3.94
CA GLU A 47 3.14 -0.50 3.42
C GLU A 47 3.02 0.65 4.45
N ILE A 48 2.93 0.33 5.75
CA ILE A 48 2.87 1.31 6.86
C ILE A 48 4.27 1.77 7.33
N ASP A 49 5.35 1.07 6.95
CA ASP A 49 6.73 1.36 7.34
C ASP A 49 7.63 1.82 6.17
N GLU A 50 7.08 2.00 4.96
CA GLU A 50 7.81 2.60 3.83
C GLU A 50 8.53 3.91 4.23
N LYS A 51 9.69 4.17 3.63
CA LYS A 51 10.55 5.33 3.96
C LYS A 51 9.79 6.65 3.82
N THR A 52 9.46 7.25 4.96
CA THR A 52 8.67 8.48 5.06
C THR A 52 9.28 9.66 4.28
N GLU A 53 10.60 9.74 4.16
CA GLU A 53 11.25 10.84 3.43
C GLU A 53 10.90 10.87 1.93
N GLU A 54 10.97 9.72 1.25
CA GLU A 54 10.65 9.63 -0.17
C GLU A 54 9.16 9.92 -0.40
N GLU A 55 8.30 9.42 0.48
CA GLU A 55 6.87 9.69 0.42
C GLU A 55 6.55 11.18 0.58
N VAL A 56 7.21 11.86 1.51
CA VAL A 56 7.05 13.29 1.75
C VAL A 56 7.50 14.10 0.54
N GLU A 57 8.60 13.73 -0.12
CA GLU A 57 9.00 14.34 -1.39
C GLU A 57 7.93 14.16 -2.47
N GLU A 58 7.24 13.02 -2.49
CA GLU A 58 6.15 12.82 -3.45
C GLU A 58 4.94 13.71 -3.18
N MET A 59 4.77 14.21 -1.94
CA MET A 59 3.66 15.07 -1.54
C MET A 59 3.86 16.55 -1.91
N GLU A 60 4.97 16.93 -2.54
CA GLU A 60 5.21 18.32 -2.98
C GLU A 60 4.19 18.83 -4.01
N THR A 61 3.47 17.94 -4.70
CA THR A 61 2.38 18.31 -5.62
C THR A 61 1.04 17.87 -5.06
N SER A 62 -0.04 18.61 -5.39
CA SER A 62 -1.38 18.30 -4.90
C SER A 62 -1.83 16.86 -5.26
N HIS A 63 -1.55 16.41 -6.48
CA HIS A 63 -1.82 15.04 -6.90
C HIS A 63 -0.96 14.01 -6.16
N GLY A 64 0.31 14.34 -5.89
CA GLY A 64 1.20 13.50 -5.12
C GLY A 64 0.77 13.36 -3.66
N ALA A 65 0.39 14.47 -3.01
CA ALA A 65 -0.15 14.49 -1.66
C ALA A 65 -1.43 13.64 -1.57
N LYS A 66 -2.38 13.85 -2.48
CA LYS A 66 -3.62 13.08 -2.52
C LYS A 66 -3.37 11.59 -2.78
N MET A 67 -2.43 11.25 -3.67
CA MET A 67 -2.04 9.86 -3.91
C MET A 67 -1.49 9.21 -2.64
N ARG A 68 -0.58 9.86 -1.92
CA ARG A 68 0.04 9.31 -0.70
C ARG A 68 -0.95 9.17 0.44
N LEU A 69 -1.85 10.14 0.63
CA LEU A 69 -2.94 10.03 1.61
C LEU A 69 -3.86 8.84 1.30
N LEU A 70 -4.24 8.64 0.03
CA LEU A 70 -5.06 7.49 -0.39
C LEU A 70 -4.34 6.15 -0.20
N GLN A 71 -3.02 6.10 -0.44
CA GLN A 71 -2.21 4.91 -0.19
C GLN A 71 -2.20 4.54 1.30
N LEU A 72 -2.02 5.54 2.18
CA LEU A 72 -2.06 5.33 3.62
C LEU A 72 -3.46 4.93 4.09
N GLU A 73 -4.53 5.56 3.60
CA GLU A 73 -5.90 5.14 3.88
C GLU A 73 -6.14 3.68 3.50
N ARG A 74 -5.66 3.28 2.31
CA ARG A 74 -5.75 1.88 1.85
C ARG A 74 -5.03 0.93 2.80
N ALA A 75 -3.81 1.26 3.20
CA ALA A 75 -3.01 0.42 4.11
C ALA A 75 -3.69 0.27 5.49
N ILE A 76 -4.19 1.38 6.06
CA ILE A 76 -4.90 1.37 7.36
C ILE A 76 -6.20 0.57 7.25
N ARG A 77 -7.00 0.74 6.20
CA ARG A 77 -8.22 -0.07 5.99
C ARG A 77 -7.90 -1.55 5.82
N ARG A 78 -6.86 -1.88 5.05
CA ARG A 78 -6.38 -3.25 4.90
C ARG A 78 -6.05 -3.86 6.26
N MET A 79 -5.39 -3.11 7.12
CA MET A 79 -5.05 -3.53 8.47
C MET A 79 -6.28 -3.68 9.38
N VAL A 80 -7.25 -2.74 9.35
CA VAL A 80 -8.51 -2.87 10.10
C VAL A 80 -9.23 -4.18 9.76
N LEU A 81 -9.28 -4.56 8.48
CA LEU A 81 -9.88 -5.82 8.05
C LEU A 81 -9.16 -7.05 8.60
N TYR A 82 -7.82 -6.99 8.67
CA TYR A 82 -7.02 -8.05 9.26
C TYR A 82 -7.28 -8.15 10.77
N MET A 83 -7.27 -7.01 11.47
CA MET A 83 -7.53 -6.93 12.90
C MET A 83 -8.93 -7.46 13.24
N GLN A 84 -9.94 -7.15 12.42
CA GLN A 84 -11.30 -7.67 12.58
C GLN A 84 -11.37 -9.20 12.38
N ALA A 85 -10.65 -9.74 11.40
CA ALA A 85 -10.56 -11.19 11.21
C ALA A 85 -9.93 -11.87 12.44
N VAL A 86 -8.85 -11.31 12.98
CA VAL A 86 -8.22 -11.79 14.22
C VAL A 86 -9.19 -11.74 15.40
N VAL A 87 -9.92 -10.63 15.57
CA VAL A 87 -10.94 -10.52 16.63
C VAL A 87 -12.00 -11.60 16.49
N ASN A 88 -12.51 -11.86 15.28
CA ASN A 88 -13.51 -12.90 15.06
C ASN A 88 -13.02 -14.28 15.52
N VAL A 89 -11.76 -14.63 15.22
CA VAL A 89 -11.15 -15.90 15.67
C VAL A 89 -11.04 -15.94 17.19
N LEU A 90 -10.58 -14.86 17.83
CA LEU A 90 -10.46 -14.78 19.28
C LEU A 90 -11.82 -14.86 19.99
N GLU A 91 -12.85 -14.21 19.45
CA GLU A 91 -14.22 -14.30 19.98
C GLU A 91 -14.77 -15.73 19.90
N GLN A 92 -14.53 -16.45 18.80
CA GLN A 92 -14.95 -17.85 18.66
C GLN A 92 -14.28 -18.77 19.70
N LYS A 93 -13.06 -18.43 20.13
CA LYS A 93 -12.33 -19.12 21.20
C LYS A 93 -12.81 -18.71 22.60
N GLY A 94 -13.69 -17.71 22.70
CA GLY A 94 -14.21 -17.18 23.96
C GLY A 94 -13.22 -16.26 24.67
N GLU A 95 -12.23 -15.72 23.96
CA GLU A 95 -11.28 -14.75 24.50
C GLU A 95 -11.95 -13.38 24.70
N ASN A 96 -11.41 -12.58 25.62
CA ASN A 96 -11.86 -11.20 25.78
C ASN A 96 -11.23 -10.31 24.71
N VAL A 97 -12.07 -9.74 23.84
CA VAL A 97 -11.62 -8.91 22.71
C VAL A 97 -11.76 -7.40 22.92
N ASN A 98 -12.10 -6.94 24.12
CA ASN A 98 -12.38 -5.51 24.37
C ASN A 98 -11.20 -4.60 24.01
N GLU A 99 -9.98 -4.99 24.39
CA GLU A 99 -8.80 -4.18 24.08
C GLU A 99 -8.48 -4.17 22.58
N PHE A 100 -8.74 -5.28 21.88
CA PHE A 100 -8.59 -5.33 20.42
C PHE A 100 -9.61 -4.43 19.71
N ASN A 101 -10.86 -4.42 20.15
CA ASN A 101 -11.89 -3.54 19.61
C ASN A 101 -11.54 -2.07 19.80
N SER A 102 -10.99 -1.69 20.96
CA SER A 102 -10.50 -0.31 21.16
C SER A 102 -9.38 0.06 20.19
N LEU A 103 -8.46 -0.85 19.86
CA LEU A 103 -7.41 -0.58 18.87
C LEU A 103 -7.96 -0.46 17.44
N ILE A 104 -8.99 -1.25 17.11
CA ILE A 104 -9.69 -1.14 15.81
C ILE A 104 -10.38 0.23 15.72
N GLU A 105 -11.09 0.65 16.76
CA GLU A 105 -11.72 1.97 16.84
C GLU A 105 -10.68 3.10 16.67
N GLU A 106 -9.51 2.99 17.30
CA GLU A 106 -8.41 3.95 17.12
C GLU A 106 -7.94 4.01 15.65
N MET A 107 -7.82 2.87 14.95
CA MET A 107 -7.48 2.83 13.52
C MET A 107 -8.56 3.44 12.63
N GLU A 108 -9.84 3.23 12.95
CA GLU A 108 -10.96 3.83 12.24
C GLU A 108 -10.97 5.36 12.38
N LEU A 109 -10.64 5.88 13.57
CA LEU A 109 -10.47 7.32 13.77
C LEU A 109 -9.31 7.91 12.93
N LEU A 110 -8.22 7.17 12.75
CA LEU A 110 -7.13 7.59 11.85
C LEU A 110 -7.58 7.66 10.38
N ILE A 111 -8.49 6.78 9.96
CA ILE A 111 -9.09 6.83 8.62
C ILE A 111 -9.95 8.09 8.47
N GLU A 112 -10.80 8.40 9.46
CA GLU A 112 -11.62 9.61 9.44
C GLU A 112 -10.75 10.86 9.33
N GLU A 113 -9.68 10.94 10.13
CA GLU A 113 -8.73 12.05 10.08
C GLU A 113 -8.04 12.16 8.71
N LEU A 114 -7.63 11.05 8.09
CA LEU A 114 -7.07 11.06 6.75
C LEU A 114 -8.02 11.60 5.71
N GLN A 115 -9.31 11.26 5.80
CA GLN A 115 -10.33 11.74 4.88
C GLN A 115 -10.55 13.25 5.01
N GLU A 116 -10.54 13.77 6.25
CA GLU A 116 -10.63 15.22 6.50
C GLU A 116 -9.43 15.98 5.93
N VAL A 117 -8.22 15.43 6.11
CA VAL A 117 -6.97 16.00 5.59
C VAL A 117 -6.95 15.95 4.06
N SER A 118 -7.32 14.81 3.48
CA SER A 118 -7.36 14.63 2.02
C SER A 118 -8.36 15.55 1.32
N ALA A 119 -9.39 16.02 2.01
CA ALA A 119 -10.34 16.99 1.45
C ALA A 119 -9.73 18.40 1.28
N LYS A 120 -8.68 18.72 2.05
CA LYS A 120 -8.01 20.03 2.07
C LYS A 120 -6.73 20.06 1.22
N ALA A 121 -5.99 18.95 1.20
CA ALA A 121 -4.80 18.72 0.36
C ALA A 121 -3.80 19.90 0.30
N ASP A 122 -3.49 20.48 1.46
CA ASP A 122 -2.57 21.60 1.67
C ASP A 122 -1.28 21.17 2.41
N GLN A 123 -0.43 22.14 2.77
CA GLN A 123 0.83 21.90 3.48
C GLN A 123 0.63 21.14 4.82
N GLU A 124 -0.51 21.33 5.49
CA GLU A 124 -0.85 20.63 6.73
C GLU A 124 -1.04 19.11 6.51
N SER A 125 -1.22 18.70 5.25
CA SER A 125 -1.39 17.29 4.87
C SER A 125 -0.12 16.46 5.06
N VAL A 126 1.07 17.06 4.98
CA VAL A 126 2.33 16.34 5.18
C VAL A 126 2.53 15.98 6.64
N ASP A 127 2.37 16.96 7.54
CA ASP A 127 2.53 16.74 8.98
C ASP A 127 1.47 15.75 9.49
N ALA A 128 0.23 15.86 9.01
CA ALA A 128 -0.83 14.92 9.32
C ALA A 128 -0.51 13.51 8.79
N PHE A 129 0.00 13.38 7.56
CA PHE A 129 0.41 12.09 6.99
C PHE A 129 1.47 11.40 7.85
N VAL A 130 2.54 12.11 8.22
CA VAL A 130 3.64 11.56 9.04
C VAL A 130 3.13 11.12 10.41
N ARG A 131 2.32 11.97 11.06
CA ARG A 131 1.75 11.66 12.38
C ARG A 131 0.81 10.45 12.30
N ILE A 132 -0.15 10.44 11.38
CA ILE A 132 -1.11 9.34 11.25
C ILE A 132 -0.40 8.03 10.91
N LYS A 133 0.60 8.07 10.02
CA LYS A 133 1.41 6.89 9.68
C LYS A 133 2.13 6.32 10.92
N LYS A 134 2.65 7.19 11.78
CA LYS A 134 3.28 6.79 13.03
C LYS A 134 2.26 6.19 14.01
N ASP A 135 1.12 6.85 14.22
CA ASP A 135 0.09 6.38 15.15
C ASP A 135 -0.47 5.02 14.70
N ALA A 136 -0.72 4.85 13.40
CA ALA A 136 -1.13 3.56 12.82
C ALA A 136 -0.11 2.46 13.09
N ARG A 137 1.18 2.75 12.93
CA ARG A 137 2.26 1.80 13.22
C ARG A 137 2.30 1.40 14.69
N ASP A 138 2.17 2.36 15.59
CA ASP A 138 2.18 2.11 17.03
C ASP A 138 0.97 1.25 17.45
N ILE A 139 -0.21 1.48 16.85
CA ILE A 139 -1.40 0.66 17.06
C ILE A 139 -1.19 -0.76 16.54
N VAL A 140 -0.68 -0.94 15.32
CA VAL A 140 -0.39 -2.26 14.74
C VAL A 140 0.55 -3.06 15.63
N LYS A 141 1.62 -2.41 16.11
CA LYS A 141 2.58 -3.04 17.01
C LYS A 141 1.91 -3.50 18.30
N LYS A 142 1.09 -2.64 18.92
CA LYS A 142 0.36 -2.99 20.15
C LYS A 142 -0.63 -4.13 19.91
N PHE A 143 -1.38 -4.09 18.81
CA PHE A 143 -2.32 -5.14 18.43
C PHE A 143 -1.62 -6.50 18.32
N ARG A 144 -0.48 -6.55 17.62
CA ARG A 144 0.31 -7.77 17.46
C ARG A 144 0.83 -8.30 18.79
N GLU A 145 1.35 -7.42 19.65
CA GLU A 145 1.84 -7.81 20.98
C GLU A 145 0.74 -8.49 21.81
N LEU A 146 -0.52 -8.05 21.67
CA LEU A 146 -1.68 -8.66 22.31
C LEU A 146 -2.14 -9.95 21.61
N ALA A 147 -2.18 -9.98 20.27
CA ALA A 147 -2.71 -11.10 19.50
C ALA A 147 -1.79 -12.32 19.52
N ARG A 148 -0.47 -12.12 19.39
CA ARG A 148 0.52 -13.19 19.23
C ARG A 148 0.45 -14.31 20.28
N PRO A 149 0.30 -14.05 21.59
CA PRO A 149 0.19 -15.12 22.58
C PRO A 149 -1.14 -15.88 22.55
N LEU A 150 -2.16 -15.34 21.87
CA LEU A 150 -3.52 -15.91 21.82
C LEU A 150 -3.80 -16.70 20.54
N LEU A 151 -2.98 -16.52 19.49
CA LEU A 151 -3.13 -17.19 18.21
C LEU A 151 -2.20 -18.40 18.09
N THR A 152 -2.78 -19.55 17.72
CA THR A 152 -2.05 -20.77 17.36
C THR A 152 -1.65 -20.75 15.90
N ALA A 153 -0.73 -21.62 15.48
CA ALA A 153 -0.36 -21.75 14.06
C ALA A 153 -1.54 -22.14 13.14
N GLU A 154 -2.55 -22.83 13.67
CA GLU A 154 -3.77 -23.17 12.93
C GLU A 154 -4.67 -21.94 12.74
N ASP A 155 -4.93 -21.18 13.81
CA ASP A 155 -5.70 -19.93 13.76
C ASP A 155 -5.13 -18.96 12.70
N LYS A 156 -3.81 -18.86 12.70
CA LYS A 156 -2.99 -18.07 11.78
C LYS A 156 -3.22 -18.44 10.31
N GLN A 157 -3.31 -19.74 10.00
CA GLN A 157 -3.55 -20.20 8.64
C GLN A 157 -4.98 -19.88 8.18
N ASP A 158 -5.97 -20.06 9.05
CA ASP A 158 -7.37 -19.74 8.75
C ASP A 158 -7.57 -18.25 8.45
N LEU A 159 -6.87 -17.38 9.18
CA LEU A 159 -6.88 -15.93 8.97
C LEU A 159 -6.38 -15.54 7.57
N ILE A 160 -5.34 -16.19 7.05
CA ILE A 160 -4.81 -15.92 5.70
C ILE A 160 -5.88 -16.16 4.64
N ASP A 161 -6.55 -17.30 4.74
CA ASP A 161 -7.52 -17.73 3.74
C ASP A 161 -8.79 -16.87 3.77
N GLU A 162 -9.21 -16.46 4.96
CA GLU A 162 -10.30 -15.49 5.13
C GLU A 162 -9.91 -14.11 4.55
N PHE A 163 -8.71 -13.63 4.89
CA PHE A 163 -8.27 -12.29 4.53
C PHE A 163 -8.05 -12.08 3.02
N LYS A 164 -7.52 -13.08 2.31
CA LYS A 164 -7.32 -13.03 0.84
C LYS A 164 -8.62 -12.70 0.09
N ASN A 165 -9.76 -13.16 0.59
CA ASN A 165 -11.06 -12.95 -0.03
C ASN A 165 -11.67 -11.57 0.30
N ILE A 166 -11.52 -11.10 1.53
CA ILE A 166 -12.11 -9.84 2.01
C ILE A 166 -11.44 -8.63 1.36
N ASN A 167 -10.10 -8.66 1.24
CA ASN A 167 -9.28 -7.52 0.85
C ASN A 167 -9.64 -6.95 -0.55
N ARG A 168 -9.85 -7.82 -1.55
CA ARG A 168 -9.97 -7.40 -2.96
C ARG A 168 -11.17 -6.52 -3.27
N GLU A 169 -12.35 -6.80 -2.71
CA GLU A 169 -13.55 -6.06 -3.10
C GLU A 169 -13.68 -4.75 -2.32
N GLN A 170 -13.29 -4.74 -1.04
CA GLN A 170 -13.44 -3.55 -0.20
C GLN A 170 -12.45 -2.43 -0.53
N LEU A 171 -11.25 -2.77 -1.02
CA LEU A 171 -10.20 -1.77 -1.35
C LEU A 171 -10.15 -1.41 -2.84
N LYS A 172 -11.06 -1.95 -3.64
CA LYS A 172 -11.09 -1.77 -5.10
C LYS A 172 -11.24 -0.31 -5.51
N GLU A 173 -12.11 0.42 -4.81
CA GLU A 173 -12.37 1.82 -5.16
C GLU A 173 -11.18 2.72 -4.81
N LEU A 174 -10.57 2.55 -3.63
CA LEU A 174 -9.32 3.24 -3.28
C LEU A 174 -8.21 2.92 -4.27
N THR A 175 -8.10 1.66 -4.71
CA THR A 175 -7.12 1.26 -5.71
C THR A 175 -7.29 2.03 -7.02
N LYS A 176 -8.53 2.22 -7.49
CA LYS A 176 -8.80 3.04 -8.68
C LYS A 176 -8.41 4.50 -8.47
N GLN A 177 -8.78 5.09 -7.33
CA GLN A 177 -8.45 6.49 -7.02
C GLN A 177 -6.93 6.71 -6.95
N ILE A 178 -6.19 5.78 -6.33
CA ILE A 178 -4.72 5.80 -6.31
C ILE A 178 -4.16 5.76 -7.74
N HIS A 179 -4.67 4.87 -8.61
CA HIS A 179 -4.23 4.80 -10.00
C HIS A 179 -4.51 6.08 -10.78
N GLU A 180 -5.68 6.69 -10.58
CA GLU A 180 -6.03 7.96 -11.18
C GLU A 180 -5.08 9.09 -10.74
N GLN A 181 -4.86 9.25 -9.43
CA GLN A 181 -3.96 10.28 -8.92
C GLN A 181 -2.52 10.06 -9.39
N ARG A 182 -2.09 8.80 -9.53
CA ARG A 182 -0.79 8.46 -10.12
C ARG A 182 -0.66 8.91 -11.57
N ARG A 183 -1.70 8.70 -12.40
CA ARG A 183 -1.70 9.18 -13.79
C ARG A 183 -1.61 10.71 -13.85
N LEU A 184 -2.41 11.41 -13.03
CA LEU A 184 -2.41 12.87 -12.97
C LEU A 184 -1.05 13.43 -12.52
N ARG A 185 -0.46 12.84 -11.46
CA ARG A 185 0.89 13.19 -10.99
C ARG A 185 1.95 12.94 -12.06
N ASN A 186 1.89 11.81 -12.76
CA ASN A 186 2.84 11.47 -13.81
C ASN A 186 2.73 12.45 -14.99
N ALA A 187 1.51 12.83 -15.38
CA ALA A 187 1.28 13.85 -16.39
C ALA A 187 1.90 15.19 -15.98
N GLU A 188 1.69 15.63 -14.74
CA GLU A 188 2.28 16.87 -14.20
C GLU A 188 3.82 16.84 -14.22
N LYS A 189 4.44 15.70 -13.87
CA LYS A 189 5.89 15.54 -13.93
C LYS A 189 6.43 15.62 -15.36
N VAL A 190 5.74 15.00 -16.31
CA VAL A 190 6.15 15.01 -17.72
C VAL A 190 5.96 16.39 -18.33
N GLU A 191 4.87 17.08 -18.02
CA GLU A 191 4.60 18.46 -18.46
C GLU A 191 5.74 19.39 -18.02
N LYS A 192 6.09 19.38 -16.73
CA LYS A 192 7.24 20.16 -16.21
C LYS A 192 8.57 19.81 -16.87
N LEU A 193 8.75 18.55 -17.31
CA LEU A 193 9.96 18.12 -18.02
C LEU A 193 9.99 18.63 -19.46
N LEU A 194 8.87 18.58 -20.17
CA LEU A 194 8.73 19.13 -21.53
C LEU A 194 8.95 20.64 -21.54
N GLU A 195 8.36 21.36 -20.59
CA GLU A 195 8.58 22.80 -20.40
C GLU A 195 10.07 23.14 -20.23
N ARG A 196 10.79 22.38 -19.39
CA ARG A 196 12.24 22.56 -19.19
C ARG A 196 13.06 22.29 -20.45
N MET A 197 12.56 21.44 -21.34
CA MET A 197 13.17 21.13 -22.63
C MET A 197 12.75 22.10 -23.73
N GLY A 198 11.83 23.04 -23.47
CA GLY A 198 11.24 23.92 -24.48
C GLY A 198 10.41 23.17 -25.52
N ALA A 199 9.83 22.03 -25.13
CA ALA A 199 8.93 21.23 -25.94
C ALA A 199 7.49 21.39 -25.43
N GLU A 200 6.53 21.33 -26.34
CA GLU A 200 5.10 21.30 -26.05
C GLU A 200 4.50 20.09 -26.78
N ASP A 201 3.89 19.17 -26.03
CA ASP A 201 3.24 17.97 -26.57
C ASP A 201 1.99 17.66 -25.75
N GLU A 202 0.94 18.45 -25.98
CA GLU A 202 -0.34 18.33 -25.26
C GLU A 202 -0.99 16.95 -25.47
N GLU A 203 -0.83 16.36 -26.66
CA GLU A 203 -1.36 15.02 -26.98
C GLU A 203 -0.69 13.95 -26.13
N PHE A 204 0.63 14.00 -25.97
CA PHE A 204 1.35 13.07 -25.10
C PHE A 204 0.94 13.22 -23.63
N ILE A 205 0.73 14.45 -23.14
CA ILE A 205 0.25 14.70 -21.78
C ILE A 205 -1.17 14.14 -21.57
N ASP A 206 -2.06 14.34 -22.53
CA ASP A 206 -3.44 13.84 -22.45
C ASP A 206 -3.49 12.30 -22.45
N ASN A 207 -2.65 11.66 -23.27
CA ASN A 207 -2.50 10.20 -23.27
C ASN A 207 -2.10 9.68 -21.88
N ILE A 208 -1.19 10.35 -21.17
CA ILE A 208 -0.78 9.94 -19.80
C ILE A 208 -1.94 10.09 -18.80
N LYS A 209 -2.73 11.17 -18.90
CA LYS A 209 -3.87 11.42 -18.00
C LYS A 209 -4.95 10.35 -18.16
N ASN A 210 -5.19 9.92 -19.40
CA ASN A 210 -6.25 8.97 -19.74
C ASN A 210 -5.85 7.50 -19.57
N GLY A 211 -4.55 7.19 -19.59
CA GLY A 211 -4.00 5.85 -19.35
C GLY A 211 -3.97 4.99 -20.61
#